data_AF-A0A2D5TH35-F1
#
_entry.id   AF-A0A2D5TH35-F1
#
_cell.length_a   1.000
_cell.length_b   1.000
_cell.length_c   1.000
_cell.angle_alpha   90.00
_cell.angle_beta   90.00
_cell.angle_gamma   90.00
#
_symmetry.space_group_name_H-M   'P 1'
#
loop_
_entity.id
_entity.type
_entity.pdbx_description
1 polymer ?
#
loop_
_entity_poly.entity_id
_entity_poly.type
_entity_poly.pdbx_seq_one_letter_code
_entity_poly.pdbx_strand_id
1 'polypeptide(L)'
;MEILIGLYAPDFQNNTNFMMWCNMLLRTKKKGHVRVSAAFRETDVQTSTSCLTLPTLDFVGDKDAATPPALVRGTADLVVSS
;
A
#
# COMPACT_ATOMS: atom_id res chain seq x y z
N MET A 1 -7.18 -18.67 2.19
CA MET A 1 -8.20 -17.60 2.23
C MET A 1 -7.90 -16.58 3.33
N GLU A 2 -7.39 -17.02 4.50
CA GLU A 2 -7.06 -16.12 5.62
C GLU A 2 -6.07 -14.99 5.28
N ILE A 3 -5.00 -15.27 4.52
CA ILE A 3 -4.02 -14.22 4.11
C ILE A 3 -4.67 -13.12 3.26
N LEU A 4 -5.70 -13.45 2.47
CA LEU A 4 -6.37 -12.49 1.58
C LEU A 4 -7.23 -11.48 2.36
N ILE A 5 -7.77 -11.87 3.50
CA ILE A 5 -8.64 -11.00 4.30
C ILE A 5 -7.82 -9.86 4.93
N GLY A 6 -6.59 -10.14 5.37
CA GLY A 6 -5.70 -9.14 5.97
C GLY A 6 -5.18 -8.06 5.00
N LEU A 7 -5.45 -8.19 3.70
CA LEU A 7 -5.03 -7.24 2.67
C LEU A 7 -6.06 -6.14 2.40
N TYR A 8 -7.28 -6.27 2.93
CA TYR A 8 -8.37 -5.33 2.66
C TYR A 8 -8.88 -4.70 3.96
N ALA A 9 -9.47 -3.51 3.84
CA ALA A 9 -10.16 -2.88 4.94
C ALA A 9 -11.26 -3.81 5.50
N PRO A 10 -11.55 -3.74 6.80
CA PRO A 10 -12.72 -4.38 7.39
C PRO A 10 -13.97 -4.08 6.54
N ASP A 11 -14.82 -5.08 6.38
CA ASP A 11 -16.08 -5.05 5.61
C ASP A 11 -15.93 -5.10 4.07
N PHE A 12 -14.72 -4.95 3.51
CA PHE A 12 -14.54 -5.05 2.05
C PHE A 12 -14.95 -6.41 1.49
N GLN A 13 -14.87 -7.47 2.31
CA GLN A 13 -15.34 -8.81 1.95
C GLN A 13 -16.84 -8.88 1.60
N ASN A 14 -17.63 -7.93 2.09
CA ASN A 14 -19.07 -7.84 1.81
C ASN A 14 -19.37 -7.08 0.50
N ASN A 15 -18.35 -6.49 -0.13
CA ASN A 15 -18.51 -5.77 -1.40
C ASN A 15 -18.76 -6.77 -2.54
N THR A 16 -19.67 -6.43 -3.45
CA THR A 16 -19.99 -7.27 -4.63
C THR A 16 -18.77 -7.53 -5.51
N ASN A 17 -17.76 -6.66 -5.49
CA ASN A 17 -16.52 -6.81 -6.24
C ASN A 17 -15.46 -7.64 -5.53
N PHE A 18 -15.65 -8.07 -4.28
CA PHE A 18 -14.61 -8.77 -3.50
C PHE A 18 -14.03 -10.00 -4.21
N MET A 19 -14.91 -10.81 -4.82
CA MET A 19 -14.51 -12.00 -5.56
C MET A 19 -13.69 -11.67 -6.82
N MET A 20 -13.94 -10.54 -7.45
CA MET A 20 -13.14 -10.07 -8.59
C MET A 20 -11.70 -9.81 -8.15
N TRP A 21 -11.50 -9.11 -7.03
CA TRP A 21 -10.17 -8.81 -6.48
C TRP A 21 -9.44 -10.07 -6.00
N CYS A 22 -10.14 -11.00 -5.36
CA CYS A 22 -9.59 -12.31 -5.00
C CYS A 22 -9.07 -13.06 -6.25
N ASN A 23 -9.88 -13.10 -7.31
CA ASN A 23 -9.51 -13.75 -8.56
C ASN A 23 -8.32 -13.08 -9.24
N MET A 24 -8.21 -11.76 -9.18
CA MET A 24 -7.05 -11.02 -9.69
C MET A 24 -5.76 -11.45 -8.96
N LEU A 25 -5.78 -11.52 -7.63
CA LEU A 25 -4.61 -11.95 -6.85
C LEU A 25 -4.25 -13.41 -7.16
N LEU A 26 -5.24 -14.31 -7.17
CA LEU A 26 -5.01 -15.74 -7.43
C LEU A 26 -4.45 -16.03 -8.83
N ARG A 27 -4.75 -15.17 -9.81
CA ARG A 27 -4.20 -15.26 -11.18
C ARG A 27 -2.81 -14.63 -11.31
N THR A 28 -2.36 -13.85 -10.32
CA THR A 28 -1.04 -13.24 -10.36
C THR A 28 0.03 -14.32 -10.23
N LYS A 29 0.99 -14.33 -11.16
CA LYS A 29 2.07 -15.33 -11.16
C LYS A 29 2.86 -15.26 -9.86
N LYS A 30 2.90 -16.35 -9.09
CA LYS A 30 3.60 -16.46 -7.80
C LYS A 30 5.04 -15.93 -7.86
N LYS A 31 5.82 -16.33 -8.87
CA LYS A 31 7.20 -15.87 -9.04
C LYS A 31 7.30 -14.34 -9.21
N GLY A 32 6.35 -13.74 -9.91
CA GLY A 32 6.28 -12.28 -10.07
C GLY A 32 5.99 -11.58 -8.75
N HIS A 33 4.94 -12.04 -8.05
CA HIS A 33 4.57 -11.51 -6.75
C HIS A 33 5.74 -11.54 -5.76
N VAL A 34 6.39 -12.69 -5.59
CA VAL A 34 7.53 -12.85 -4.67
C VAL A 34 8.68 -11.90 -5.00
N ARG A 35 9.00 -11.71 -6.28
CA ARG A 35 10.08 -10.79 -6.69
C ARG A 35 9.77 -9.34 -6.36
N VAL A 36 8.53 -8.90 -6.56
CA VAL A 36 8.11 -7.53 -6.22
C VAL A 36 8.08 -7.34 -4.70
N SER A 37 7.56 -8.31 -3.95
CA SER A 37 7.59 -8.27 -2.48
C SER A 37 9.03 -8.19 -1.94
N ALA A 38 9.97 -8.92 -2.54
CA ALA A 38 11.39 -8.84 -2.17
C ALA A 38 11.98 -7.45 -2.46
N ALA A 39 11.67 -6.87 -3.63
CA ALA A 39 12.14 -5.53 -3.99
C ALA A 39 11.65 -4.48 -2.99
N PHE A 40 10.37 -4.49 -2.61
CA PHE A 40 9.84 -3.54 -1.60
C PHE A 40 10.45 -3.75 -0.21
N ARG A 41 10.68 -5.01 0.20
CA ARG A 41 11.31 -5.32 1.50
C ARG A 41 12.69 -4.68 1.66
N GLU A 42 13.42 -4.54 0.55
CA GLU A 42 14.79 -4.01 0.52
C GLU A 42 14.85 -2.52 0.17
N THR A 43 13.70 -1.89 -0.09
CA THR A 43 13.63 -0.50 -0.51
C THR A 43 13.23 0.41 0.65
N ASP A 44 14.13 1.34 0.98
CA ASP A 44 13.82 2.51 1.81
C ASP A 44 14.15 3.77 1.00
N VAL A 45 13.16 4.65 0.87
CA VAL A 45 13.25 5.89 0.09
C VAL A 45 13.05 7.14 0.93
N GLN A 46 13.03 7.05 2.27
CA GLN A 46 12.75 8.21 3.14
C GLN A 46 13.68 9.39 2.85
N THR A 47 14.98 9.15 2.72
CA THR A 47 15.96 10.22 2.42
C THR A 47 15.67 10.87 1.08
N SER A 48 15.46 10.10 0.01
CA SER A 48 15.15 10.67 -1.30
C SER A 48 13.81 11.41 -1.33
N THR A 49 12.81 10.92 -0.59
CA THR A 49 11.49 11.56 -0.47
C THR A 49 11.59 12.92 0.21
N SER A 50 12.43 13.05 1.25
CA SER A 50 12.63 14.35 1.93
C SER A 50 13.26 15.44 1.06
N CYS A 51 13.86 15.06 -0.07
CA CYS A 51 14.45 15.98 -1.04
C CYS A 51 13.44 16.47 -2.10
N LEU A 52 12.19 16.00 -2.08
CA LEU A 52 11.17 16.45 -3.03
C LEU A 52 10.79 17.91 -2.77
N THR A 53 10.74 18.70 -3.83
CA THR A 53 10.36 20.13 -3.81
C THR A 53 9.11 20.43 -4.63
N LEU A 54 8.58 19.43 -5.33
CA LEU A 54 7.33 19.54 -6.08
C LEU A 54 6.15 19.44 -5.11
N PRO A 55 5.01 20.10 -5.40
CA PRO A 55 3.78 19.89 -4.64
C PRO A 55 3.37 18.42 -4.63
N THR A 56 3.13 17.86 -3.44
CA THR A 56 2.69 16.48 -3.25
C THR A 56 1.27 16.43 -2.68
N LEU A 57 0.56 15.34 -2.97
CA LEU A 57 -0.71 15.00 -2.34
C LEU A 57 -0.60 13.61 -1.75
N ASP A 58 -0.80 13.52 -0.44
CA ASP A 58 -0.84 12.25 0.29
C ASP A 58 -2.28 11.86 0.59
N PHE A 59 -2.63 10.60 0.31
CA PHE A 59 -3.97 10.05 0.55
C PHE A 59 -3.88 8.66 1.15
N VAL A 60 -4.72 8.38 2.14
CA VAL A 60 -4.74 7.11 2.87
C VAL A 60 -6.15 6.78 3.34
N GLY A 61 -6.48 5.49 3.37
CA GLY A 61 -7.71 5.00 4.00
C GLY A 61 -7.56 4.93 5.52
N ASP A 62 -8.59 5.35 6.26
CA ASP A 62 -8.61 5.30 7.73
C ASP A 62 -8.43 3.89 8.31
N LYS A 63 -8.85 2.87 7.54
CA LYS A 63 -8.71 1.44 7.88
C LYS A 63 -7.61 0.70 7.10
N ASP A 64 -6.68 1.42 6.48
CA ASP A 64 -5.57 0.80 5.74
C ASP A 64 -4.57 0.16 6.72
N ALA A 65 -4.38 -1.16 6.62
CA ALA A 65 -3.43 -1.90 7.42
C ALA A 65 -2.05 -2.05 6.75
N ALA A 66 -1.99 -1.99 5.42
CA ALA A 66 -0.75 -2.17 4.66
C ALA A 66 0.09 -0.88 4.66
N THR A 67 -0.58 0.27 4.58
CA THR A 67 0.02 1.61 4.70
C THR A 67 -0.78 2.46 5.69
N PRO A 68 -0.59 2.28 7.01
CA PRO A 68 -1.41 2.93 8.03
C PRO A 68 -1.39 4.47 7.94
N PRO A 69 -2.46 5.16 8.37
CA PRO A 69 -2.54 6.63 8.31
C PRO A 69 -1.36 7.36 8.98
N ALA A 70 -0.83 6.83 10.08
CA ALA A 70 0.33 7.39 10.75
C ALA A 70 1.60 7.34 9.89
N LEU A 71 1.78 6.26 9.13
CA LEU A 71 2.91 6.12 8.20
C LEU A 71 2.80 7.13 7.07
N VAL A 72 1.62 7.25 6.45
CA VAL A 72 1.40 8.20 5.35
C VAL A 72 1.54 9.64 5.83
N ARG A 73 1.06 9.97 7.03
CA ARG A 73 1.30 11.29 7.63
C ARG A 73 2.78 11.56 7.84
N GLY A 74 3.52 10.60 8.38
CA GLY A 74 4.98 10.72 8.52
C GLY A 74 5.68 10.94 7.18
N THR A 75 5.22 10.29 6.11
CA THR A 75 5.73 10.54 4.75
C THR A 75 5.41 11.94 4.24
N ALA A 76 4.19 12.44 4.46
CA ALA A 76 3.79 13.79 4.09
C ALA A 76 4.65 14.85 4.81
N ASP A 77 4.95 14.62 6.10
CA ASP A 77 5.79 15.50 6.92
C ASP A 77 7.26 15.55 6.45
N LEU A 78 7.73 14.55 5.67
CA LEU A 78 9.08 14.56 5.09
C LEU A 78 9.22 15.57 3.94
N VAL A 79 8.14 15.81 3.19
CA VAL A 79 8.18 16.72 2.04
C VAL A 79 7.89 18.13 2.53
N VAL A 80 8.82 19.06 2.27
CA VAL A 80 8.61 20.46 2.62
C VAL A 80 7.54 21.03 1.69
N SER A 81 6.30 21.10 2.16
CA SER A 81 5.26 21.89 1.50
C SER A 81 5.62 23.36 1.70
N SER A 82 6.24 23.98 0.69
CA SER A 82 6.42 25.44 0.64
C SER A 82 5.10 26.15 0.44
#